data_AF-A0A060Z301-F1
#
_entry.id   AF-A0A060Z301-F1
#
_cell.length_a   1.000
_cell.length_b   1.000
_cell.length_c   1.000
_cell.angle_alpha   90.00
_cell.angle_beta   90.00
_cell.angle_gamma   90.00
#
_symmetry.space_group_name_H-M   'P 1'
#
loop_
_entity.id
_entity.type
_entity.pdbx_description
1 polymer ?
#
loop_
_entity_poly.entity_id
_entity_poly.type
_entity_poly.pdbx_seq_one_letter_code
_entity_poly.pdbx_strand_id
1 'polypeptide(L)'
;FTLRSNSSQTITSGLSWVIVEARSSDAALHHSPSWSNSPYTAWRCVGSFGIKSHPSHNQRVSRGPLLRRHGIQECILLVTQRITKYPVLIQRILDNTKGSEEEAQSLAQSLSLIRDLLSSVDQQVAELERTQRLQEIRARLDPRAQAEVRGGGVFRGGELLRRTLLHEGTLLWKTQGSRLKDVQVLLMTDILVFMQEKDQKYLFPCIDKPAVLSLKNLIVRDIANQERGMFLISDSTPPEMYELHGASRDDRNNWMRLIQQTVSSCPSREDFPLIETEDKALLRRLRADIQQKDREVLELLQERVTLFSDLAEVTGGCQEVTPPTNSRNIFRADTPYAPQAEYLLTDAISEVDRLSELLLGSNIELPKSNGSTNGTNDDQNHKGAPVSNGDSISVNGTHEMKGSPASKDRNGNQLQDRPLNEEVCQRLVNLSAHLHSLQVRLNDPLESI
;
A
#
# COMPACT_ATOMS: atom_id res chain seq x y z
N PHE A 1 13.50 16.21 42.29
CA PHE A 1 12.57 15.10 42.02
C PHE A 1 13.07 13.87 42.76
N THR A 2 12.25 13.26 43.63
CA THR A 2 12.62 12.01 44.32
C THR A 2 11.98 10.85 43.57
N LEU A 3 12.81 10.03 42.91
CA LEU A 3 12.37 8.76 42.31
C LEU A 3 12.35 7.71 43.42
N ARG A 4 11.18 7.18 43.75
CA ARG A 4 11.05 5.95 44.53
C ARG A 4 10.52 4.86 43.62
N SER A 5 11.29 3.81 43.40
CA SER A 5 10.77 2.53 42.92
C SER A 5 10.05 1.87 44.09
N ASN A 6 8.75 1.66 43.96
CA ASN A 6 8.05 0.72 44.83
C ASN A 6 7.91 -0.60 44.08
N SER A 7 8.29 -1.66 44.78
CA SER A 7 8.35 -3.06 44.39
C SER A 7 7.16 -3.55 43.57
N SER A 8 7.48 -4.32 42.53
CA SER A 8 6.58 -5.09 41.69
C SER A 8 5.57 -5.91 42.50
N GLN A 9 4.27 -5.66 42.27
CA GLN A 9 3.24 -6.67 42.52
C GLN A 9 2.90 -7.32 41.19
N THR A 10 3.24 -8.59 41.07
CA THR A 10 2.85 -9.49 40.01
C THR A 10 1.35 -9.76 40.09
N ILE A 11 0.60 -9.22 39.13
CA ILE A 11 -0.73 -9.73 38.79
C ILE A 11 -0.55 -10.49 37.47
N THR A 12 -1.06 -11.71 37.45
CA THR A 12 -1.00 -12.68 36.37
C THR A 12 -1.69 -12.17 35.10
N SER A 13 -0.99 -11.37 34.32
CA SER A 13 -1.20 -11.14 32.89
C SER A 13 0.03 -10.37 32.40
N GLY A 14 0.83 -11.00 31.53
CA GLY A 14 2.18 -10.55 31.13
C GLY A 14 2.24 -9.21 30.38
N LEU A 15 1.92 -8.11 31.07
CA LEU A 15 2.17 -6.74 30.65
C LEU A 15 2.81 -6.00 31.83
N SER A 16 4.11 -5.72 31.71
CA SER A 16 4.82 -4.85 32.64
C SER A 16 4.47 -3.39 32.33
N TRP A 17 3.91 -2.67 33.30
CA TRP A 17 3.66 -1.24 33.22
C TRP A 17 4.57 -0.50 34.20
N VAL A 18 5.24 0.55 33.73
CA VAL A 18 5.97 1.50 34.57
C VAL A 18 5.06 2.68 34.89
N ILE A 19 4.64 2.81 36.15
CA ILE A 19 3.92 4.00 36.63
C ILE A 19 4.96 5.04 37.04
N VAL A 20 5.08 6.12 36.27
CA VAL A 20 5.91 7.28 36.62
C VAL A 20 5.05 8.32 37.32
N GLU A 21 5.08 8.35 38.65
CA GLU A 21 4.42 9.39 39.45
C GLU A 21 5.28 10.67 39.48
N ALA A 22 4.98 11.64 38.62
CA ALA A 22 5.60 12.97 38.69
C ALA A 22 4.80 13.87 39.63
N ARG A 23 5.28 14.05 40.88
CA ARG A 23 4.79 15.12 41.76
C ARG A 23 5.62 16.38 41.53
N SER A 24 4.96 17.49 41.20
CA SER A 24 5.48 18.84 41.45
C SER A 24 4.67 19.42 42.59
N SER A 25 5.35 19.85 43.65
CA SER A 25 4.76 20.57 44.78
C SER A 25 4.86 22.09 44.62
N ASP A 26 5.09 22.57 43.40
CA ASP A 26 5.35 23.99 43.14
C ASP A 26 4.18 24.66 42.40
N ALA A 27 3.49 25.56 43.12
CA ALA A 27 2.35 26.33 42.62
C ALA A 27 2.75 27.35 41.54
N ALA A 28 4.05 27.56 41.30
CA ALA A 28 4.56 28.51 40.31
C ALA A 28 4.44 28.04 38.84
N LEU A 29 4.05 26.79 38.58
CA LEU A 29 3.87 26.27 37.21
C LEU A 29 2.50 26.58 36.58
N HIS A 30 1.63 27.33 37.26
CA HIS A 30 0.31 27.71 36.76
C HIS A 30 0.31 28.83 35.71
N HIS A 31 1.43 29.48 35.43
CA HIS A 31 1.52 30.51 34.39
C HIS A 31 2.42 30.06 33.24
N SER A 32 1.83 29.33 32.30
CA SER A 32 2.34 29.24 30.93
C SER A 32 1.62 30.30 30.08
N PRO A 33 2.32 30.96 29.13
CA PRO A 33 1.74 32.06 28.33
C PRO A 33 0.55 31.59 27.48
N SER A 34 -0.28 32.54 27.04
CA SER A 34 -1.52 32.26 26.28
C SER A 34 -1.25 31.38 25.06
N TRP A 35 -2.00 30.28 24.99
CA TRP A 35 -1.83 29.12 24.12
C TRP A 35 -2.29 29.34 22.67
N SER A 36 -2.23 30.58 22.18
CA SER A 36 -2.73 30.99 20.86
C SER A 36 -1.69 30.95 19.73
N ASN A 37 -0.41 30.65 20.03
CA ASN A 37 0.70 30.70 19.05
C ASN A 37 1.38 29.33 18.78
N SER A 38 0.69 28.21 19.01
CA SER A 38 1.26 26.88 18.71
C SER A 38 1.16 26.55 17.20
N PRO A 39 2.25 26.16 16.52
CA PRO A 39 2.27 25.92 15.06
C PRO A 39 1.72 24.55 14.62
N TYR A 40 1.22 23.74 15.53
CA TYR A 40 0.81 22.35 15.27
C TYR A 40 -0.72 22.23 15.15
N THR A 41 -1.22 21.33 14.30
CA THR A 41 -2.61 21.29 13.82
C THR A 41 -3.53 20.39 14.67
N ALA A 42 -2.99 19.38 15.35
CA ALA A 42 -3.66 18.45 16.27
C ALA A 42 -4.30 19.13 17.51
N TRP A 43 -4.22 20.45 17.57
CA TRP A 43 -4.59 21.26 18.72
C TRP A 43 -6.03 21.80 18.65
N ARG A 44 -6.78 21.52 17.58
CA ARG A 44 -8.23 21.81 17.50
C ARG A 44 -9.14 20.61 17.74
N CYS A 45 -8.66 19.37 17.60
CA CYS A 45 -9.57 18.22 17.45
C CYS A 45 -9.83 17.38 18.70
N VAL A 46 -9.42 17.84 19.90
CA VAL A 46 -9.85 17.19 21.15
C VAL A 46 -11.18 17.78 21.70
N GLY A 47 -11.77 18.75 21.00
CA GLY A 47 -13.08 19.31 21.34
C GLY A 47 -14.30 18.51 20.83
N SER A 48 -14.10 17.58 19.89
CA SER A 48 -15.19 16.93 19.14
C SER A 48 -15.24 15.41 19.29
N PHE A 49 -14.63 14.85 20.34
CA PHE A 49 -14.91 13.47 20.74
C PHE A 49 -16.32 13.38 21.35
N GLY A 50 -17.32 13.34 20.48
CA GLY A 50 -18.70 13.01 20.81
C GLY A 50 -18.79 11.53 21.15
N ILE A 51 -18.40 11.14 22.37
CA ILE A 51 -18.76 9.83 22.90
C ILE A 51 -20.29 9.83 23.05
N LYS A 52 -20.99 9.16 22.15
CA LYS A 52 -22.42 8.84 22.30
C LYS A 52 -22.57 7.77 23.39
N SER A 53 -22.26 8.10 24.64
CA SER A 53 -22.59 7.26 25.80
C SER A 53 -23.74 7.89 26.58
N HIS A 54 -24.64 7.04 27.09
CA HIS A 54 -25.77 7.50 27.90
C HIS A 54 -25.27 8.36 29.08
N PRO A 55 -25.83 9.57 29.31
CA PRO A 55 -25.36 10.50 30.36
C PRO A 55 -25.27 9.87 31.75
N SER A 56 -26.18 8.95 32.04
CA SER A 56 -26.28 8.21 33.30
C SER A 56 -25.12 7.22 33.53
N HIS A 57 -24.50 6.68 32.47
CA HIS A 57 -23.35 5.78 32.57
C HIS A 57 -22.06 6.56 32.83
N ASN A 58 -21.83 7.67 32.10
CA ASN A 58 -20.68 8.54 32.33
C ASN A 58 -20.65 9.11 33.76
N GLN A 59 -21.81 9.48 34.31
CA GLN A 59 -21.88 10.05 35.67
C GLN A 59 -21.57 9.04 36.78
N ARG A 60 -21.92 7.76 36.60
CA ARG A 60 -21.59 6.68 37.55
C ARG A 60 -20.10 6.32 37.51
N VAL A 61 -19.50 6.28 36.33
CA VAL A 61 -18.09 5.91 36.15
C VAL A 61 -17.16 7.02 36.65
N SER A 62 -17.44 8.29 36.33
CA SER A 62 -16.62 9.46 36.70
C SER A 62 -16.54 9.75 38.21
N ARG A 63 -17.39 9.11 39.02
CA ARG A 63 -17.41 9.23 40.50
C ARG A 63 -16.58 8.17 41.22
N GLY A 64 -15.95 7.25 40.49
CA GLY A 64 -15.06 6.25 41.08
C GLY A 64 -13.77 6.88 41.64
N PRO A 65 -13.22 6.36 42.76
CA PRO A 65 -11.99 6.90 43.38
C PRO A 65 -10.77 6.82 42.47
N LEU A 66 -10.78 5.90 41.49
CA LEU A 66 -9.70 5.70 40.51
C LEU A 66 -9.56 6.86 39.51
N LEU A 67 -10.65 7.54 39.17
CA LEU A 67 -10.64 8.60 38.16
C LEU A 67 -10.34 9.98 38.73
N ARG A 68 -10.13 10.10 40.06
CA ARG A 68 -9.83 11.37 40.75
C ARG A 68 -10.72 12.54 40.28
N ARG A 69 -12.03 12.28 40.09
CA ARG A 69 -13.05 13.24 39.60
C ARG A 69 -12.92 13.69 38.13
N HIS A 70 -12.06 13.05 37.33
CA HIS A 70 -12.04 13.26 35.88
C HIS A 70 -13.14 12.42 35.24
N GLY A 71 -13.84 13.00 34.26
CA GLY A 71 -14.68 12.23 33.35
C GLY A 71 -13.84 11.59 32.25
N ILE A 72 -14.51 10.79 31.41
CA ILE A 72 -13.85 10.02 30.35
C ILE A 72 -13.20 10.95 29.31
N GLN A 73 -13.86 12.05 28.96
CA GLN A 73 -13.32 13.04 28.01
C GLN A 73 -12.06 13.70 28.56
N GLU A 74 -12.04 14.04 29.85
CA GLU A 74 -10.87 14.60 30.52
C GLU A 74 -9.72 13.59 30.58
N CYS A 75 -10.00 12.31 30.83
CA CYS A 75 -8.97 11.26 30.78
C CYS A 75 -8.36 11.11 29.39
N ILE A 76 -9.17 11.11 28.32
CA ILE A 76 -8.67 11.08 26.94
C ILE A 76 -7.79 12.30 26.67
N LEU A 77 -8.27 13.50 27.05
CA LEU A 77 -7.53 14.74 26.89
C LEU A 77 -6.17 14.70 27.60
N LEU A 78 -6.10 14.16 28.83
CA LEU A 78 -4.85 14.02 29.59
C LEU A 78 -3.84 13.11 28.86
N VAL A 79 -4.29 12.01 28.28
CA VAL A 79 -3.45 11.10 27.50
C VAL A 79 -2.93 11.80 26.24
N THR A 80 -3.81 12.43 25.46
CA THR A 80 -3.43 13.13 24.22
C THR A 80 -2.49 14.32 24.49
N GLN A 81 -2.67 15.02 25.61
CA GLN A 81 -1.81 16.14 25.98
C GLN A 81 -0.43 15.69 26.48
N ARG A 82 -0.29 14.47 27.01
CA ARG A 82 0.94 14.05 27.70
C ARG A 82 2.17 14.12 26.80
N ILE A 83 2.06 13.66 25.58
CA ILE A 83 3.18 13.61 24.63
C ILE A 83 3.75 15.01 24.33
N THR A 84 2.89 16.03 24.36
CA THR A 84 3.27 17.44 24.13
C THR A 84 4.03 18.07 25.30
N LYS A 85 4.00 17.46 26.48
CA LYS A 85 4.75 17.95 27.66
C LYS A 85 6.21 17.53 27.62
N TYR A 86 6.53 16.42 26.96
CA TYR A 86 7.89 15.87 26.94
C TYR A 86 8.94 16.81 26.33
N PRO A 87 8.71 17.49 25.19
CA PRO A 87 9.70 18.44 24.67
C PRO A 87 10.05 19.54 25.67
N VAL A 88 9.07 20.10 26.37
CA VAL A 88 9.28 21.18 27.35
C VAL A 88 10.05 20.66 28.57
N LEU A 89 9.73 19.45 29.04
CA LEU A 89 10.41 18.84 30.17
C LEU A 89 11.86 18.47 29.82
N ILE A 90 12.09 17.83 28.67
CA ILE A 90 13.42 17.43 28.21
C ILE A 90 14.29 18.66 27.95
N GLN A 91 13.73 19.70 27.31
CA GLN A 91 14.43 20.98 27.12
C GLN A 91 14.89 21.56 28.46
N ARG A 92 14.01 21.60 29.47
CA ARG A 92 14.40 22.12 30.80
C ARG A 92 15.46 21.27 31.48
N ILE A 93 15.43 19.95 31.32
CA ILE A 93 16.47 19.06 31.86
C ILE A 93 17.79 19.38 31.16
N LEU A 94 17.79 19.44 29.82
CA LEU A 94 18.95 19.80 29.00
C LEU A 94 19.55 21.14 29.41
N ASP A 95 18.73 22.19 29.57
CA ASP A 95 19.18 23.53 29.98
C ASP A 95 19.84 23.54 31.38
N ASN A 96 19.55 22.54 32.22
CA ASN A 96 20.09 22.41 33.58
C ASN A 96 21.18 21.33 33.72
N THR A 97 21.46 20.55 32.68
CA THR A 97 22.55 19.57 32.67
C THR A 97 23.88 20.31 32.50
N LYS A 98 24.79 20.14 33.47
CA LYS A 98 26.10 20.79 33.49
C LYS A 98 27.17 19.76 33.82
N GLY A 99 28.33 19.86 33.17
CA GLY A 99 29.50 19.03 33.49
C GLY A 99 29.53 17.64 32.87
N SER A 100 28.56 17.29 32.01
CA SER A 100 28.59 16.08 31.17
C SER A 100 28.09 16.41 29.77
N GLU A 101 29.01 16.45 28.81
CA GLU A 101 28.70 16.73 27.40
C GLU A 101 27.94 15.54 26.77
N GLU A 102 28.27 14.32 27.17
CA GLU A 102 27.62 13.10 26.68
C GLU A 102 26.14 13.04 27.08
N GLU A 103 25.81 13.41 28.33
CA GLU A 103 24.41 13.51 28.79
C GLU A 103 23.67 14.65 28.07
N ALA A 104 24.31 15.81 27.89
CA ALA A 104 23.73 16.93 27.15
C ALA A 104 23.43 16.56 25.70
N GLN A 105 24.35 15.90 25.01
CA GLN A 105 24.17 15.41 23.64
C GLN A 105 23.03 14.39 23.55
N SER A 106 22.96 13.44 24.48
CA SER A 106 21.89 12.44 24.55
C SER A 106 20.50 13.08 24.78
N LEU A 107 20.43 14.11 25.63
CA LEU A 107 19.20 14.86 25.88
C LEU A 107 18.78 15.70 24.65
N ALA A 108 19.75 16.32 23.96
CA ALA A 108 19.48 17.05 22.72
C ALA A 108 18.96 16.13 21.61
N GLN A 109 19.54 14.94 21.45
CA GLN A 109 19.04 13.93 20.53
C GLN A 109 17.63 13.47 20.91
N SER A 110 17.40 13.16 22.19
CA SER A 110 16.08 12.77 22.70
C SER A 110 15.02 13.85 22.43
N LEU A 111 15.41 15.13 22.55
CA LEU A 111 14.55 16.26 22.25
C LEU A 111 14.19 16.37 20.76
N SER A 112 15.12 16.04 19.85
CA SER A 112 14.83 15.96 18.42
C SER A 112 13.82 14.84 18.14
N LEU A 113 14.10 13.64 18.64
CA LEU A 113 13.26 12.46 18.42
C LEU A 113 11.81 12.66 18.90
N ILE A 114 11.61 13.30 20.05
CA ILE A 114 10.25 13.58 20.55
C ILE A 114 9.53 14.65 19.71
N ARG A 115 10.24 15.60 19.11
CA ARG A 115 9.66 16.60 18.19
C ARG A 115 9.26 15.95 16.86
N ASP A 116 10.09 15.06 16.34
CA ASP A 116 9.80 14.29 15.12
C ASP A 116 8.59 13.37 15.34
N LEU A 117 8.55 12.66 16.48
CA LEU A 117 7.40 11.86 16.88
C LEU A 117 6.12 12.70 16.96
N LEU A 118 6.16 13.89 17.57
CA LEU A 118 5.02 14.80 17.62
C LEU A 118 4.55 15.23 16.24
N SER A 119 5.48 15.55 15.33
CA SER A 119 5.13 15.90 13.95
C SER A 119 4.47 14.73 13.21
N SER A 120 4.97 13.51 13.41
CA SER A 120 4.38 12.30 12.83
C SER A 120 2.96 12.05 13.37
N VAL A 121 2.74 12.21 14.68
CA VAL A 121 1.42 12.09 15.29
C VAL A 121 0.46 13.16 14.74
N ASP A 122 0.90 14.40 14.58
CA ASP A 122 0.09 15.48 13.98
C ASP A 122 -0.38 15.12 12.56
N GLN A 123 0.54 14.59 11.76
CA GLN A 123 0.24 14.16 10.40
C GLN A 123 -0.76 13.00 10.36
N GLN A 124 -0.59 12.00 11.23
CA GLN A 124 -1.52 10.87 11.33
C GLN A 124 -2.93 11.31 11.78
N VAL A 125 -3.04 12.25 12.72
CA VAL A 125 -4.34 12.82 13.12
C VAL A 125 -5.00 13.53 11.94
N ALA A 126 -4.24 14.35 11.20
CA ALA A 126 -4.76 15.05 10.03
C ALA A 126 -5.16 14.08 8.89
N GLU A 127 -4.49 12.93 8.76
CA GLU A 127 -4.88 11.86 7.83
C GLU A 127 -6.18 11.17 8.26
N LEU A 128 -6.34 10.86 9.55
CA LEU A 128 -7.57 10.28 10.09
C LEU A 128 -8.77 11.22 9.91
N GLU A 129 -8.59 12.52 10.14
CA GLU A 129 -9.64 13.52 9.90
C GLU A 129 -10.07 13.57 8.44
N ARG A 130 -9.11 13.56 7.50
CA ARG A 130 -9.41 13.50 6.06
C ARG A 130 -10.09 12.19 5.67
N THR A 131 -9.69 11.08 6.27
CA THR A 131 -10.29 9.76 6.05
C THR A 131 -11.74 9.73 6.55
N GLN A 132 -11.99 10.22 7.76
CA GLN A 132 -13.35 10.36 8.31
C GLN A 132 -14.19 11.27 7.41
N ARG A 133 -13.63 12.41 6.99
CA ARG A 133 -14.32 13.34 6.11
C ARG A 133 -14.69 12.71 4.77
N LEU A 134 -13.80 11.92 4.18
CA LEU A 134 -14.08 11.17 2.96
C LEU A 134 -15.21 10.15 3.15
N GLN A 135 -15.28 9.48 4.30
CA GLN A 135 -16.37 8.58 4.63
C GLN A 135 -17.72 9.31 4.73
N GLU A 136 -17.76 10.50 5.32
CA GLU A 136 -18.98 11.34 5.38
C GLU A 136 -19.45 11.74 3.98
N ILE A 137 -18.53 12.15 3.11
CA ILE A 137 -18.83 12.51 1.71
C ILE A 137 -19.36 11.29 0.96
N ARG A 138 -18.70 10.14 1.10
CA ARG A 138 -19.16 8.88 0.49
C ARG A 138 -20.55 8.49 1.00
N ALA A 139 -20.85 8.67 2.29
CA ALA A 139 -22.16 8.36 2.85
C ALA A 139 -23.27 9.25 2.28
N ARG A 140 -22.94 10.49 1.86
CA ARG A 140 -23.86 11.42 1.19
C ARG A 140 -23.92 11.23 -0.32
N LEU A 141 -22.95 10.57 -0.94
CA LEU A 141 -22.98 10.24 -2.36
C LEU A 141 -24.13 9.29 -2.67
N ASP A 142 -24.93 9.61 -3.69
CA ASP A 142 -26.03 8.73 -4.08
C ASP A 142 -25.49 7.34 -4.47
N PRO A 143 -26.04 6.23 -3.94
CA PRO A 143 -25.54 4.89 -4.24
C PRO A 143 -25.59 4.50 -5.72
N ARG A 144 -26.43 5.16 -6.52
CA ARG A 144 -26.55 4.96 -7.97
C ARG A 144 -25.72 5.97 -8.76
N ALA A 145 -25.09 6.95 -8.10
CA ALA A 145 -24.21 7.89 -8.77
C ALA A 145 -23.03 7.15 -9.39
N GLN A 146 -22.85 7.38 -10.69
CA GLN A 146 -21.74 6.87 -11.44
C GLN A 146 -21.22 7.92 -12.41
N ALA A 147 -19.90 7.96 -12.59
CA ALA A 147 -19.23 8.82 -13.55
C ALA A 147 -18.42 7.97 -14.51
N GLU A 148 -18.56 8.23 -15.80
CA GLU A 148 -17.68 7.64 -16.80
C GLU A 148 -16.29 8.28 -16.68
N VAL A 149 -15.27 7.43 -16.75
CA VAL A 149 -13.88 7.90 -16.77
C VAL A 149 -13.31 7.80 -18.18
N ARG A 150 -12.43 8.73 -18.51
CA ARG A 150 -11.60 8.67 -19.72
C ARG A 150 -10.78 7.36 -19.70
N GLY A 151 -10.80 6.62 -20.81
CA GLY A 151 -10.16 5.29 -20.90
C GLY A 151 -11.08 4.10 -20.62
N GLY A 152 -12.34 4.36 -20.28
CA GLY A 152 -13.36 3.33 -20.04
C GLY A 152 -13.46 2.90 -18.59
N GLY A 153 -14.62 2.37 -18.22
CA GLY A 153 -14.97 2.02 -16.85
C GLY A 153 -15.84 3.06 -16.17
N VAL A 154 -16.32 2.69 -14.97
CA VAL A 154 -17.34 3.44 -14.25
C VAL A 154 -16.89 3.73 -12.83
N PHE A 155 -16.68 5.01 -12.52
CA PHE A 155 -16.32 5.48 -11.19
C PHE A 155 -17.57 5.52 -10.30
N ARG A 156 -17.47 4.93 -9.11
CA ARG A 156 -18.54 4.86 -8.10
C ARG A 156 -17.99 5.18 -6.71
N GLY A 157 -18.86 5.30 -5.72
CA GLY A 157 -18.46 5.61 -4.34
C GLY A 157 -17.45 4.64 -3.72
N GLY A 158 -17.40 3.38 -4.16
CA GLY A 158 -16.37 2.42 -3.73
C GLY A 158 -14.95 2.86 -4.06
N GLU A 159 -14.79 3.50 -5.22
CA GLU A 159 -13.52 3.94 -5.79
C GLU A 159 -12.91 5.13 -5.03
N LEU A 160 -13.74 5.91 -4.32
CA LEU A 160 -13.29 6.99 -3.43
C LEU A 160 -12.41 6.46 -2.29
N LEU A 161 -12.77 5.33 -1.68
CA LEU A 161 -12.04 4.80 -0.51
C LEU A 161 -10.72 4.10 -0.87
N ARG A 162 -10.43 3.94 -2.15
CA ARG A 162 -9.12 3.45 -2.60
C ARG A 162 -8.06 4.56 -2.63
N ARG A 163 -8.46 5.80 -2.33
CA ARG A 163 -7.65 7.01 -2.44
C ARG A 163 -7.64 7.81 -1.16
N THR A 164 -6.63 8.66 -1.02
CA THR A 164 -6.53 9.60 0.08
C THR A 164 -7.05 10.97 -0.36
N LEU A 165 -7.99 11.52 0.40
CA LEU A 165 -8.44 12.89 0.25
C LEU A 165 -7.33 13.84 0.73
N LEU A 166 -6.96 14.84 -0.05
CA LEU A 166 -5.96 15.84 0.31
C LEU A 166 -6.59 17.18 0.65
N HIS A 167 -7.56 17.60 -0.17
CA HIS A 167 -8.28 18.85 0.00
C HIS A 167 -9.69 18.73 -0.58
N GLU A 168 -10.63 19.47 0.00
CA GLU A 168 -11.98 19.62 -0.55
C GLU A 168 -12.45 21.07 -0.44
N GLY A 169 -13.40 21.43 -1.31
CA GLY A 169 -14.05 22.73 -1.25
C GLY A 169 -14.98 22.95 -2.45
N THR A 170 -15.75 24.02 -2.38
CA THR A 170 -16.68 24.38 -3.44
C THR A 170 -16.01 25.30 -4.45
N LEU A 171 -16.08 24.95 -5.73
CA LEU A 171 -15.63 25.78 -6.85
C LEU A 171 -16.80 26.02 -7.81
N LEU A 172 -16.69 27.09 -8.60
CA LEU A 172 -17.61 27.36 -9.69
C LEU A 172 -17.02 26.78 -10.98
N TRP A 173 -17.74 25.82 -11.59
CA TRP A 173 -17.36 25.25 -12.88
C TRP A 173 -18.14 25.91 -14.01
N LYS A 174 -17.42 26.54 -14.95
CA LYS A 174 -18.01 27.07 -16.18
C LYS A 174 -18.16 25.98 -17.24
N THR A 175 -19.40 25.78 -17.68
CA THR A 175 -19.73 24.85 -18.77
C THR A 175 -19.68 25.55 -20.13
N GLN A 176 -19.76 24.78 -21.24
CA GLN A 176 -19.72 25.33 -22.60
C GLN A 176 -20.76 26.43 -22.89
N GLY A 177 -21.91 26.41 -22.19
CA GLY A 177 -22.93 27.46 -22.29
C GLY A 177 -22.60 28.75 -21.51
N SER A 178 -21.36 28.93 -21.04
CA SER A 178 -20.91 30.02 -20.16
C SER A 178 -21.66 30.14 -18.83
N ARG A 179 -22.42 29.10 -18.44
CA ARG A 179 -23.09 29.04 -17.15
C ARG A 179 -22.13 28.51 -16.10
N LEU A 180 -22.00 29.24 -15.00
CA LEU A 180 -21.30 28.79 -13.80
C LEU A 180 -22.22 27.89 -12.97
N LYS A 181 -21.68 26.78 -12.49
CA LYS A 181 -22.37 25.88 -11.56
C LYS A 181 -21.48 25.63 -10.35
N ASP A 182 -22.08 25.67 -9.16
CA ASP A 182 -21.39 25.23 -7.95
C ASP A 182 -21.13 23.73 -8.02
N VAL A 183 -19.89 23.35 -7.73
CA VAL A 183 -19.46 21.96 -7.63
C VAL A 183 -18.60 21.78 -6.38
N GLN A 184 -18.86 20.71 -5.64
CA GLN A 184 -17.96 20.22 -4.61
C GLN A 184 -16.80 19.50 -5.31
N VAL A 185 -15.58 19.92 -5.03
CA VAL A 185 -14.36 19.37 -5.63
C VAL A 185 -13.57 18.65 -4.57
N LEU A 186 -13.18 17.40 -4.86
CA LEU A 186 -12.25 16.63 -4.04
C LEU A 186 -10.93 16.51 -4.79
N LEU A 187 -9.86 17.05 -4.21
CA LEU A 187 -8.50 16.76 -4.63
C LEU A 187 -8.02 15.52 -3.89
N MET A 188 -7.76 14.46 -4.64
CA MET A 188 -7.18 13.21 -4.15
C MET A 188 -5.73 13.08 -4.64
N THR A 189 -5.04 12.05 -4.15
CA THR A 189 -3.63 11.76 -4.49
C THR A 189 -3.35 11.60 -5.99
N ASP A 190 -4.33 11.23 -6.80
CA ASP A 190 -4.15 10.94 -8.22
C ASP A 190 -5.26 11.50 -9.13
N ILE A 191 -6.37 12.00 -8.57
CA ILE A 191 -7.52 12.51 -9.33
C ILE A 191 -8.14 13.75 -8.67
N LEU A 192 -8.87 14.51 -9.49
CA LEU A 192 -9.90 15.45 -9.06
C LEU A 192 -11.28 14.82 -9.30
N VAL A 193 -12.16 14.94 -8.31
CA VAL A 193 -13.55 14.47 -8.40
C VAL A 193 -14.48 15.67 -8.23
N PHE A 194 -15.36 15.88 -9.21
CA PHE A 194 -16.39 16.91 -9.20
C PHE A 194 -17.73 16.30 -8.82
N MET A 195 -18.45 16.93 -7.89
CA MET A 195 -19.77 16.50 -7.44
C MET A 195 -20.71 17.70 -7.35
N GLN A 196 -22.00 17.46 -7.48
CA GLN A 196 -23.05 18.45 -7.22
C GLN A 196 -23.85 18.03 -6.02
N GLU A 197 -24.10 18.97 -5.12
CA GLU A 197 -25.05 18.76 -4.04
C GLU A 197 -26.47 19.01 -4.55
N LYS A 198 -27.34 18.01 -4.37
CA LYS A 198 -28.76 18.09 -4.66
C LYS A 198 -29.52 17.30 -3.61
N ASP A 199 -30.53 17.93 -2.99
CA ASP A 199 -31.37 17.30 -1.97
C ASP A 199 -30.54 16.66 -0.82
N GLN A 200 -29.51 17.39 -0.34
CA GLN A 200 -28.52 16.97 0.67
C GLN A 200 -27.62 15.77 0.30
N LYS A 201 -27.75 15.24 -0.92
CA LYS A 201 -26.91 14.17 -1.46
C LYS A 201 -25.93 14.72 -2.49
N TYR A 202 -24.82 14.00 -2.68
CA TYR A 202 -23.90 14.24 -3.78
C TYR A 202 -24.26 13.39 -4.99
N LEU A 203 -24.14 13.99 -6.17
CA LEU A 203 -24.27 13.35 -7.47
C LEU A 203 -23.09 13.75 -8.34
N PHE A 204 -22.71 12.93 -9.31
CA PHE A 204 -21.76 13.37 -10.33
C PHE A 204 -22.46 14.31 -11.32
N PRO A 205 -21.88 15.48 -11.63
CA PRO A 205 -22.46 16.40 -12.61
C PRO A 205 -22.59 15.73 -13.98
N CYS A 206 -23.80 15.71 -14.53
CA CYS A 206 -24.04 15.40 -15.93
C CYS A 206 -23.79 16.68 -16.76
N ILE A 207 -22.52 16.95 -17.03
CA ILE A 207 -22.01 18.10 -17.79
C ILE A 207 -21.30 17.56 -19.05
N ASP A 208 -20.91 18.45 -19.97
CA ASP A 208 -20.21 18.12 -21.22
C ASP A 208 -18.84 17.43 -21.04
N LYS A 209 -18.32 17.35 -19.81
CA LYS A 209 -17.00 16.81 -19.49
C LYS A 209 -17.08 15.82 -18.33
N PRO A 210 -16.18 14.83 -18.28
CA PRO A 210 -16.09 13.86 -17.18
C PRO A 210 -16.01 14.53 -15.80
N ALA A 211 -16.73 13.96 -14.83
CA ALA A 211 -16.70 14.40 -13.43
C ALA A 211 -15.45 13.92 -12.67
N VAL A 212 -14.63 13.06 -13.29
CA VAL A 212 -13.40 12.52 -12.70
C VAL A 212 -12.25 12.83 -13.63
N LEU A 213 -11.28 13.60 -13.15
CA LEU A 213 -10.15 14.11 -13.91
C LEU A 213 -8.85 13.55 -13.34
N SER A 214 -8.08 12.88 -14.19
CA SER A 214 -6.74 12.38 -13.85
C SER A 214 -5.77 13.53 -13.60
N LEU A 215 -4.95 13.44 -12.54
CA LEU A 215 -3.86 14.38 -12.28
C LEU A 215 -2.60 14.09 -13.10
N LYS A 216 -2.47 12.88 -13.68
CA LYS A 216 -1.32 12.51 -14.53
C LYS A 216 -1.17 13.55 -15.64
N ASN A 217 -0.01 14.23 -15.65
CA ASN A 217 0.37 15.27 -16.61
C ASN A 217 -0.65 16.44 -16.72
N LEU A 218 -1.46 16.68 -15.68
CA LEU A 218 -2.44 17.77 -15.68
C LEU A 218 -1.74 19.13 -15.64
N ILE A 219 -2.10 20.03 -16.56
CA ILE A 219 -1.54 21.37 -16.60
C ILE A 219 -2.51 22.34 -15.92
N VAL A 220 -2.02 23.11 -14.94
CA VAL A 220 -2.78 24.16 -14.24
C VAL A 220 -2.31 25.53 -14.72
N ARG A 221 -3.23 26.42 -15.11
CA ARG A 221 -2.93 27.76 -15.63
C ARG A 221 -3.83 28.85 -15.06
N ASP A 222 -3.28 30.04 -14.91
CA ASP A 222 -4.03 31.26 -14.65
C ASP A 222 -4.95 31.65 -15.82
N ILE A 223 -6.02 32.37 -15.52
CA ILE A 223 -6.84 33.05 -16.53
C ILE A 223 -6.53 34.55 -16.49
N ALA A 224 -6.09 35.08 -17.64
CA ALA A 224 -5.83 36.51 -17.76
C ALA A 224 -7.09 37.33 -17.46
N ASN A 225 -6.93 38.40 -16.68
CA ASN A 225 -8.00 39.30 -16.27
C ASN A 225 -9.15 38.65 -15.46
N GLN A 226 -8.96 37.44 -14.95
CA GLN A 226 -9.90 36.76 -14.07
C GLN A 226 -9.15 36.20 -12.87
N GLU A 227 -8.94 37.04 -11.85
CA GLU A 227 -8.08 36.70 -10.71
C GLU A 227 -8.58 35.51 -9.88
N ARG A 228 -9.87 35.18 -9.97
CA ARG A 228 -10.51 34.02 -9.32
C ARG A 228 -10.53 32.77 -10.20
N GLY A 229 -10.17 32.88 -11.47
CA GLY A 229 -10.26 31.80 -12.45
C GLY A 229 -8.95 31.03 -12.64
N MET A 230 -9.06 29.74 -12.94
CA MET A 230 -7.97 28.88 -13.37
C MET A 230 -8.43 27.89 -14.44
N PHE A 231 -7.52 27.50 -15.33
CA PHE A 231 -7.72 26.39 -16.26
C PHE A 231 -6.99 25.14 -15.77
N LEU A 232 -7.66 23.99 -15.86
CA LEU A 232 -7.04 22.67 -15.79
C LEU A 232 -7.10 22.03 -17.17
N ILE A 233 -5.96 21.59 -17.70
CA ILE A 233 -5.88 20.99 -19.05
C ILE A 233 -5.42 19.55 -18.88
N SER A 234 -6.28 18.60 -19.25
CA SER A 234 -5.99 17.17 -19.18
C SER A 234 -5.00 16.75 -20.27
N ASP A 235 -4.18 15.75 -19.94
CA ASP A 235 -3.31 15.05 -20.90
C ASP A 235 -4.07 13.98 -21.71
N SER A 236 -5.33 14.27 -22.06
CA SER A 236 -6.13 13.39 -22.91
C SER A 236 -5.96 13.74 -24.39
N THR A 237 -6.38 12.85 -25.26
CA THR A 237 -6.41 13.08 -26.71
C THR A 237 -7.87 13.00 -27.19
N PRO A 238 -8.52 14.14 -27.54
CA PRO A 238 -8.03 15.51 -27.46
C PRO A 238 -7.92 16.04 -26.00
N PRO A 239 -7.08 17.06 -25.75
CA PRO A 239 -6.98 17.70 -24.43
C PRO A 239 -8.28 18.37 -24.02
N GLU A 240 -8.70 18.18 -22.78
CA GLU A 240 -9.89 18.85 -22.22
C GLU A 240 -9.47 19.99 -21.30
N MET A 241 -10.09 21.16 -21.52
CA MET A 241 -9.84 22.34 -20.70
C MET A 241 -11.01 22.58 -19.73
N TYR A 242 -10.78 22.50 -18.43
CA TYR A 242 -11.75 22.79 -17.38
C TYR A 242 -11.52 24.21 -16.87
N GLU A 243 -12.55 25.06 -16.93
CA GLU A 243 -12.51 26.43 -16.40
C GLU A 243 -13.18 26.45 -15.01
N LEU A 244 -12.38 26.68 -13.97
CA LEU A 244 -12.83 26.67 -12.57
C LEU A 244 -12.56 28.03 -11.93
N HIS A 245 -13.45 28.44 -11.03
CA HIS A 245 -13.36 29.70 -10.32
C HIS A 245 -13.47 29.49 -8.81
N GLY A 246 -12.49 30.01 -8.06
CA GLY A 246 -12.48 30.01 -6.59
C GLY A 246 -13.39 31.09 -5.99
N ALA A 247 -13.64 31.00 -4.69
CA ALA A 247 -14.40 32.01 -3.95
C ALA A 247 -13.68 33.37 -3.90
N SER A 248 -12.35 33.35 -3.87
CA SER A 248 -11.46 34.51 -3.89
C SER A 248 -10.18 34.24 -4.68
N ARG A 249 -9.35 35.26 -4.89
CA ARG A 249 -8.02 35.10 -5.48
C ARG A 249 -7.14 34.18 -4.64
N ASP A 250 -7.18 34.32 -3.31
CA ASP A 250 -6.38 33.49 -2.39
C ASP A 250 -6.84 32.04 -2.37
N ASP A 251 -8.15 31.82 -2.40
CA ASP A 251 -8.74 30.48 -2.52
C ASP A 251 -8.29 29.81 -3.83
N ARG A 252 -8.41 30.52 -4.96
CA ARG A 252 -7.90 30.03 -6.25
C ARG A 252 -6.40 29.73 -6.20
N ASN A 253 -5.58 30.61 -5.61
CA ASN A 253 -4.13 30.39 -5.48
C ASN A 253 -3.82 29.16 -4.63
N ASN A 254 -4.56 28.95 -3.54
CA ASN A 254 -4.44 27.75 -2.70
C ASN A 254 -4.76 26.48 -3.50
N TRP A 255 -5.86 26.47 -4.25
CA TRP A 255 -6.21 25.35 -5.13
C TRP A 255 -5.14 25.05 -6.17
N MET A 256 -4.66 26.07 -6.90
CA MET A 256 -3.62 25.86 -7.91
C MET A 256 -2.35 25.25 -7.30
N ARG A 257 -1.88 25.79 -6.17
CA ARG A 257 -0.68 25.28 -5.48
C ARG A 257 -0.86 23.82 -5.05
N LEU A 258 -2.00 23.48 -4.43
CA LEU A 258 -2.28 22.12 -3.97
C LEU A 258 -2.37 21.14 -5.14
N ILE A 259 -3.07 21.50 -6.22
CA ILE A 259 -3.17 20.66 -7.42
C ILE A 259 -1.79 20.46 -8.03
N GLN A 260 -1.02 21.52 -8.26
CA GLN A 260 0.32 21.43 -8.85
C GLN A 260 1.26 20.56 -8.01
N GLN A 261 1.27 20.74 -6.69
CA GLN A 261 2.05 19.89 -5.79
C GLN A 261 1.66 18.42 -5.92
N THR A 262 0.36 18.13 -6.01
CA THR A 262 -0.15 16.76 -6.12
C THR A 262 0.14 16.13 -7.48
N VAL A 263 0.09 16.92 -8.56
CA VAL A 263 0.45 16.47 -9.92
C VAL A 263 1.90 15.97 -9.96
N SER A 264 2.82 16.66 -9.28
CA SER A 264 4.23 16.25 -9.21
C SER A 264 4.46 14.91 -8.50
N SER A 265 3.55 14.50 -7.62
CA SER A 265 3.61 13.23 -6.88
C SER A 265 2.57 12.21 -7.34
N CYS A 266 1.88 12.45 -8.47
CA CYS A 266 0.81 11.57 -8.94
C CYS A 266 1.38 10.20 -9.33
N PRO A 267 0.82 9.08 -8.83
CA PRO A 267 1.31 7.74 -9.16
C PRO A 267 1.11 7.40 -10.65
N SER A 268 1.90 6.44 -11.14
CA SER A 268 1.70 5.88 -12.48
C SER A 268 0.34 5.19 -12.59
N ARG A 269 -0.27 5.23 -13.78
CA ARG A 269 -1.54 4.56 -14.05
C ARG A 269 -1.42 3.04 -14.17
N GLU A 270 -0.19 2.55 -14.37
CA GLU A 270 0.11 1.11 -14.33
C GLU A 270 0.01 0.59 -12.88
N ASP A 271 0.59 1.32 -11.93
CA ASP A 271 0.56 0.96 -10.51
C ASP A 271 -0.81 1.25 -9.87
N PHE A 272 -1.45 2.33 -10.31
CA PHE A 272 -2.71 2.81 -9.75
C PHE A 272 -3.74 3.20 -10.83
N PRO A 273 -4.51 2.22 -11.35
CA PRO A 273 -5.51 2.47 -12.38
C PRO A 273 -6.67 3.31 -11.85
N LEU A 274 -7.27 4.11 -12.74
CA LEU A 274 -8.43 4.97 -12.40
C LEU A 274 -9.64 4.18 -11.91
N ILE A 275 -9.84 2.98 -12.48
CA ILE A 275 -10.91 2.05 -12.11
C ILE A 275 -10.29 0.70 -11.91
N GLU A 276 -10.64 0.07 -10.80
CA GLU A 276 -10.21 -1.28 -10.49
C GLU A 276 -11.41 -2.16 -10.22
N THR A 277 -11.44 -3.31 -10.87
CA THR A 277 -12.41 -4.34 -10.56
C THR A 277 -12.03 -5.07 -9.28
N GLU A 278 -13.00 -5.62 -8.57
CA GLU A 278 -12.74 -6.42 -7.35
C GLU A 278 -11.77 -7.57 -7.64
N ASP A 279 -11.87 -8.21 -8.80
CA ASP A 279 -10.95 -9.27 -9.24
C ASP A 279 -9.50 -8.77 -9.34
N LYS A 280 -9.27 -7.60 -9.93
CA LYS A 280 -7.93 -7.00 -10.04
C LYS A 280 -7.40 -6.60 -8.67
N ALA A 281 -8.27 -6.08 -7.80
CA ALA A 281 -7.94 -5.78 -6.40
C ALA A 281 -7.50 -7.04 -5.63
N LEU A 282 -8.25 -8.13 -5.78
CA LEU A 282 -7.94 -9.43 -5.20
C LEU A 282 -6.60 -9.97 -5.72
N LEU A 283 -6.38 -9.93 -7.04
CA LEU A 283 -5.14 -10.42 -7.64
C LEU A 283 -3.90 -9.68 -7.13
N ARG A 284 -3.93 -8.34 -7.04
CA ARG A 284 -2.81 -7.58 -6.48
C ARG A 284 -2.61 -7.88 -5.00
N ARG A 285 -3.68 -8.02 -4.22
CA ARG A 285 -3.57 -8.40 -2.79
C ARG A 285 -2.88 -9.75 -2.65
N LEU A 286 -3.32 -10.76 -3.41
CA LEU A 286 -2.69 -12.08 -3.41
C LEU A 286 -1.21 -12.02 -3.83
N ARG A 287 -0.86 -11.22 -4.84
CA ARG A 287 0.54 -11.00 -5.24
C ARG A 287 1.37 -10.34 -4.13
N ALA A 288 0.82 -9.34 -3.44
CA ALA A 288 1.49 -8.67 -2.33
C ALA A 288 1.69 -9.62 -1.14
N ASP A 289 0.69 -10.46 -0.84
CA ASP A 289 0.78 -11.49 0.21
C ASP A 289 1.85 -12.53 -0.12
N ILE A 290 1.94 -12.99 -1.38
CA ILE A 290 3.01 -13.90 -1.85
C ILE A 290 4.38 -13.25 -1.67
N GLN A 291 4.57 -12.00 -2.15
CA GLN A 291 5.85 -11.30 -2.02
C GLN A 291 6.26 -11.07 -0.56
N GLN A 292 5.29 -10.83 0.32
CA GLN A 292 5.55 -10.71 1.76
C GLN A 292 6.02 -12.04 2.34
N LYS A 293 5.39 -13.15 1.96
CA LYS A 293 5.81 -14.49 2.38
C LYS A 293 7.20 -14.86 1.86
N ASP A 294 7.53 -14.47 0.63
CA ASP A 294 8.88 -14.67 0.08
C ASP A 294 9.95 -13.92 0.89
N ARG A 295 9.65 -12.70 1.36
CA ARG A 295 10.55 -11.97 2.26
C ARG A 295 10.73 -12.66 3.61
N GLU A 296 9.64 -13.12 4.23
CA GLU A 296 9.69 -13.86 5.49
C GLU A 296 10.53 -15.14 5.36
N VAL A 297 10.40 -15.86 4.24
CA VAL A 297 11.22 -17.05 3.95
C VAL A 297 12.70 -16.69 3.81
N LEU A 298 13.04 -15.60 3.12
CA LEU A 298 14.42 -15.15 2.98
C LEU A 298 15.05 -14.76 4.32
N GLU A 299 14.30 -14.08 5.20
CA GLU A 299 14.76 -13.74 6.55
C GLU A 299 15.03 -15.01 7.38
N LEU A 300 14.12 -15.99 7.36
CA LEU A 300 14.31 -17.27 8.04
C LEU A 300 15.50 -18.08 7.48
N LEU A 301 15.71 -18.05 6.17
CA LEU A 301 16.87 -18.71 5.55
C LEU A 301 18.18 -18.03 5.98
N GLN A 302 18.19 -16.70 6.10
CA GLN A 302 19.34 -15.96 6.59
C GLN A 302 19.64 -16.30 8.06
N GLU A 303 18.62 -16.36 8.92
CA GLU A 303 18.76 -16.77 10.33
C GLU A 303 19.29 -18.21 10.46
N ARG A 304 18.81 -19.11 9.60
CA ARG A 304 19.33 -20.49 9.53
C ARG A 304 20.82 -20.52 9.17
N VAL A 305 21.28 -19.72 8.20
CA VAL A 305 22.70 -19.63 7.83
C VAL A 305 23.54 -19.11 8.99
N THR A 306 23.07 -18.10 9.74
CA THR A 306 23.80 -17.59 10.91
C THR A 306 23.92 -18.65 11.99
N LEU A 307 22.85 -19.40 12.28
CA LEU A 307 22.89 -20.49 13.27
C LEU A 307 23.85 -21.61 12.88
N PHE A 308 23.94 -21.94 11.59
CA PHE A 308 24.93 -22.92 11.12
C PHE A 308 26.37 -22.43 11.26
N SER A 309 26.62 -21.13 11.04
CA SER A 309 27.94 -20.52 11.27
C SER A 309 28.34 -20.66 12.74
N ASP A 310 27.45 -20.28 13.65
CA ASP A 310 27.67 -20.37 15.10
C ASP A 310 27.92 -21.83 15.53
N LEU A 311 27.14 -22.78 15.01
CA LEU A 311 27.32 -24.20 15.28
C LEU A 311 28.70 -24.71 14.81
N ALA A 312 29.12 -24.30 13.61
CA ALA A 312 30.42 -24.67 13.05
C ALA A 312 31.58 -24.10 13.87
N GLU A 313 31.46 -22.86 14.36
CA GLU A 313 32.44 -22.23 15.26
C GLU A 313 32.56 -22.98 16.60
N VAL A 314 31.44 -23.41 17.19
CA VAL A 314 31.45 -24.14 18.47
C VAL A 314 31.96 -25.59 18.32
N THR A 315 31.72 -26.22 17.17
CA THR A 315 32.10 -27.63 16.93
C THR A 315 33.52 -27.77 16.37
N GLY A 316 34.03 -26.74 15.68
CA GLY A 316 35.34 -26.69 15.05
C GLY A 316 36.45 -26.28 16.03
N GLY A 317 36.88 -27.20 16.90
CA GLY A 317 38.11 -27.00 17.67
C GLY A 317 39.32 -26.83 16.74
N CYS A 318 39.90 -25.63 16.70
CA CYS A 318 41.20 -25.28 16.10
C CYS A 318 41.61 -26.04 14.83
N GLN A 319 40.91 -25.84 13.71
CA GLN A 319 41.52 -25.95 12.39
C GLN A 319 40.83 -24.97 11.43
N GLU A 320 41.60 -24.17 10.69
CA GLU A 320 41.08 -23.26 9.65
C GLU A 320 40.32 -24.09 8.61
N VAL A 321 39.00 -24.11 8.72
CA VAL A 321 38.12 -24.63 7.68
C VAL A 321 37.76 -23.45 6.79
N THR A 322 38.34 -23.42 5.59
CA THR A 322 37.88 -22.52 4.54
C THR A 322 36.38 -22.78 4.29
N PRO A 323 35.51 -21.75 4.31
CA PRO A 323 34.10 -21.96 4.05
C PRO A 323 33.96 -22.49 2.62
N PRO A 324 33.23 -23.60 2.38
CA PRO A 324 33.04 -24.07 1.01
C PRO A 324 32.30 -22.98 0.25
N THR A 325 32.93 -22.43 -0.79
CA THR A 325 32.46 -21.32 -1.62
C THR A 325 31.19 -21.63 -2.42
N ASN A 326 30.50 -22.73 -2.12
CA ASN A 326 29.21 -23.10 -2.66
C ASN A 326 28.41 -23.89 -1.63
N SER A 327 27.79 -23.18 -0.68
CA SER A 327 26.68 -23.71 0.13
C SER A 327 25.36 -23.73 -0.64
N ARG A 328 25.38 -23.58 -1.97
CA ARG A 328 24.21 -23.85 -2.80
C ARG A 328 24.08 -25.35 -2.96
N ASN A 329 23.14 -25.92 -2.22
CA ASN A 329 22.50 -27.20 -2.51
C ASN A 329 23.49 -28.36 -2.64
N ILE A 330 23.91 -28.93 -1.51
CA ILE A 330 24.41 -30.30 -1.54
C ILE A 330 23.19 -31.19 -1.84
N PHE A 331 22.89 -31.36 -3.13
CA PHE A 331 22.16 -32.52 -3.64
C PHE A 331 22.94 -33.76 -3.20
N ARG A 332 22.60 -34.32 -2.03
CA ARG A 332 23.00 -35.69 -1.69
C ARG A 332 21.92 -36.60 -2.27
N ALA A 333 22.24 -37.18 -3.43
CA ALA A 333 21.48 -38.30 -4.01
C ALA A 333 21.38 -39.49 -3.05
N ASP A 334 22.19 -39.51 -1.99
CA ASP A 334 22.34 -40.62 -1.05
C ASP A 334 21.58 -40.37 0.28
N THR A 335 20.44 -39.68 0.23
CA THR A 335 19.56 -39.52 1.40
C THR A 335 18.37 -40.47 1.33
N PRO A 336 17.81 -40.94 2.46
CA PRO A 336 16.58 -41.76 2.46
C PRO A 336 15.36 -41.03 1.85
N TYR A 337 15.47 -39.71 1.66
CA TYR A 337 14.49 -38.84 1.03
C TYR A 337 14.61 -38.76 -0.51
N ALA A 338 15.72 -39.23 -1.10
CA ALA A 338 15.99 -39.16 -2.54
C ALA A 338 14.95 -39.88 -3.42
N PRO A 339 14.46 -41.10 -3.08
CA PRO A 339 13.41 -41.76 -3.86
C PRO A 339 12.09 -40.99 -3.84
N GLN A 340 11.78 -40.27 -2.75
CA GLN A 340 10.56 -39.48 -2.60
C GLN A 340 10.65 -38.15 -3.35
N ALA A 341 11.83 -37.53 -3.38
CA ALA A 341 12.12 -36.36 -4.20
C ALA A 341 12.05 -36.66 -5.70
N GLU A 342 12.42 -37.87 -6.12
CA GLU A 342 12.32 -38.35 -7.51
C GLU A 342 10.86 -38.39 -8.00
N TYR A 343 9.91 -38.84 -7.17
CA TYR A 343 8.48 -38.79 -7.51
C TYR A 343 7.99 -37.35 -7.68
N LEU A 344 8.34 -36.44 -6.77
CA LEU A 344 7.96 -35.03 -6.86
C LEU A 344 8.55 -34.34 -8.10
N LEU A 345 9.79 -34.68 -8.48
CA LEU A 345 10.43 -34.20 -9.71
C LEU A 345 9.74 -34.75 -10.95
N THR A 346 9.41 -36.05 -10.96
CA THR A 346 8.71 -36.71 -12.07
C THR A 346 7.32 -36.11 -12.26
N ASP A 347 6.59 -35.89 -11.17
CA ASP A 347 5.27 -35.25 -11.19
C ASP A 347 5.37 -33.80 -11.68
N ALA A 348 6.37 -33.04 -11.23
CA ALA A 348 6.62 -31.68 -11.72
C ALA A 348 6.93 -31.65 -13.23
N ILE A 349 7.78 -32.55 -13.72
CA ILE A 349 8.09 -32.69 -15.16
C ILE A 349 6.79 -33.02 -15.93
N SER A 350 5.98 -33.95 -15.42
CA SER A 350 4.72 -34.32 -16.07
C SER A 350 3.72 -33.16 -16.15
N GLU A 351 3.67 -32.29 -15.13
CA GLU A 351 2.81 -31.10 -15.16
C GLU A 351 3.35 -30.05 -16.14
N VAL A 352 4.68 -29.92 -16.31
CA VAL A 352 5.29 -29.05 -17.34
C VAL A 352 5.00 -29.56 -18.75
N ASP A 353 5.08 -30.87 -18.98
CA ASP A 353 4.77 -31.48 -20.28
C ASP A 353 3.29 -31.22 -20.65
N ARG A 354 2.36 -31.48 -19.73
CA ARG A 354 0.93 -31.19 -19.91
C ARG A 354 0.67 -29.71 -20.16
N LEU A 355 1.35 -28.82 -19.44
CA LEU A 355 1.22 -27.38 -19.63
C LEU A 355 1.77 -26.95 -21.00
N SER A 356 2.86 -27.56 -21.45
CA SER A 356 3.43 -27.34 -22.78
C SER A 356 2.48 -27.81 -23.88
N GLU A 357 1.86 -28.99 -23.74
CA GLU A 357 0.85 -29.48 -24.67
C GLU A 357 -0.38 -28.56 -24.76
N LEU A 358 -0.86 -28.03 -23.63
CA LEU A 358 -2.00 -27.11 -23.59
C LEU A 358 -1.68 -25.75 -24.26
N LEU A 359 -0.46 -25.22 -24.08
CA LEU A 359 -0.03 -23.93 -24.62
C LEU A 359 0.44 -24.00 -26.08
N LEU A 360 1.02 -25.13 -26.51
CA LEU A 360 1.50 -25.35 -27.88
C LEU A 360 0.41 -25.95 -28.78
N GLY A 361 -0.47 -26.80 -28.24
CA GLY A 361 -1.60 -27.39 -28.95
C GLY A 361 -2.68 -26.39 -29.37
N SER A 362 -2.65 -25.18 -28.80
CA SER A 362 -3.54 -24.06 -29.14
C SER A 362 -3.07 -23.21 -30.34
N ASN A 363 -1.89 -23.49 -30.93
CA ASN A 363 -1.35 -22.72 -32.06
C ASN A 363 -0.89 -23.60 -33.24
N ILE A 364 -1.75 -24.42 -33.87
CA ILE A 364 -1.45 -24.96 -35.22
C ILE A 364 -2.71 -25.12 -36.09
N GLU A 365 -2.99 -24.13 -36.94
CA GLU A 365 -3.37 -24.43 -38.32
C GLU A 365 -2.22 -23.98 -39.23
N LEU A 366 -1.42 -24.92 -39.72
CA LEU A 366 -0.52 -24.68 -40.85
C LEU A 366 -1.04 -25.42 -42.09
N PRO A 367 -1.07 -24.80 -43.29
CA PRO A 367 -1.70 -25.40 -44.46
C PRO A 367 -0.83 -26.50 -45.07
N LYS A 368 -1.47 -27.62 -45.44
CA LYS A 368 -0.89 -28.66 -46.29
C LYS A 368 -0.50 -28.08 -47.65
N SER A 369 0.75 -28.24 -48.05
CA SER A 369 1.22 -28.01 -49.42
C SER A 369 1.43 -29.36 -50.13
N ASN A 370 0.65 -29.60 -51.19
CA ASN A 370 0.87 -30.66 -52.18
C ASN A 370 2.11 -30.34 -53.04
N GLY A 371 2.86 -31.37 -53.47
CA GLY A 371 3.83 -31.20 -54.57
C GLY A 371 4.93 -32.25 -54.72
N SER A 372 4.56 -33.42 -55.27
CA SER A 372 5.28 -34.23 -56.28
C SER A 372 6.81 -34.46 -56.26
N THR A 373 7.17 -35.72 -56.04
CA THR A 373 8.04 -36.62 -56.87
C THR A 373 9.48 -36.26 -57.28
N ASN A 374 10.40 -37.15 -56.85
CA ASN A 374 11.45 -37.91 -57.59
C ASN A 374 12.91 -37.76 -57.11
N GLY A 375 13.48 -38.93 -56.73
CA GLY A 375 14.85 -39.48 -56.87
C GLY A 375 16.08 -38.57 -56.71
N THR A 376 17.21 -38.93 -56.10
CA THR A 376 17.87 -40.25 -55.89
C THR A 376 19.09 -40.05 -54.96
N ASN A 377 19.43 -41.09 -54.19
CA ASN A 377 20.73 -41.55 -53.66
C ASN A 377 21.85 -40.53 -53.29
N ASP A 378 22.35 -40.58 -52.05
CA ASP A 378 23.58 -41.34 -51.72
C ASP A 378 23.90 -41.32 -50.21
N ASP A 379 24.47 -42.45 -49.76
CA ASP A 379 24.99 -42.73 -48.42
C ASP A 379 26.18 -41.82 -48.02
N GLN A 380 26.30 -41.46 -46.73
CA GLN A 380 27.42 -41.88 -45.88
C GLN A 380 27.33 -41.34 -44.44
N ASN A 381 27.66 -42.23 -43.50
CA ASN A 381 27.92 -42.05 -42.08
C ASN A 381 28.66 -40.76 -41.69
N HIS A 382 28.28 -40.14 -40.56
CA HIS A 382 29.23 -39.79 -39.50
C HIS A 382 28.54 -39.43 -38.16
N LYS A 383 29.04 -40.04 -37.08
CA LYS A 383 28.81 -39.68 -35.67
C LYS A 383 29.08 -38.19 -35.41
N GLY A 384 28.17 -37.52 -34.69
CA GLY A 384 28.43 -36.22 -34.08
C GLY A 384 27.26 -35.81 -33.17
N ALA A 385 27.55 -35.52 -31.89
CA ALA A 385 26.58 -35.06 -30.89
C ALA A 385 25.92 -33.73 -31.29
N PRO A 386 24.64 -33.47 -30.97
CA PRO A 386 24.08 -32.15 -31.15
C PRO A 386 24.41 -31.28 -29.94
N VAL A 387 25.28 -30.30 -30.19
CA VAL A 387 25.43 -29.10 -29.37
C VAL A 387 24.12 -28.31 -29.48
N SER A 388 23.39 -28.19 -28.36
CA SER A 388 22.24 -27.29 -28.28
C SER A 388 22.78 -25.89 -27.98
N ASN A 389 22.69 -25.01 -28.98
CA ASN A 389 22.95 -23.58 -28.83
C ASN A 389 21.94 -23.00 -27.83
N GLY A 390 22.47 -22.28 -26.85
CA GLY A 390 21.68 -21.56 -25.87
C GLY A 390 21.00 -20.35 -26.50
N ASP A 391 19.68 -20.35 -26.47
CA ASP A 391 18.88 -19.13 -26.44
C ASP A 391 18.30 -18.98 -25.03
N SER A 392 18.76 -17.94 -24.34
CA SER A 392 18.29 -17.54 -23.02
C SER A 392 16.87 -16.99 -23.13
N ILE A 393 15.87 -17.79 -22.78
CA ILE A 393 14.50 -17.32 -22.57
C ILE A 393 14.48 -16.54 -21.26
N SER A 394 14.54 -15.21 -21.36
CA SER A 394 14.26 -14.30 -20.25
C SER A 394 12.76 -14.34 -19.97
N VAL A 395 12.35 -15.12 -18.96
CA VAL A 395 10.97 -15.13 -18.46
C VAL A 395 10.81 -14.00 -17.45
N ASN A 396 10.66 -12.77 -17.94
CA ASN A 396 10.07 -11.69 -17.17
C ASN A 396 8.58 -11.65 -17.50
N GLY A 397 7.75 -12.06 -16.54
CA GLY A 397 6.30 -12.24 -16.70
C GLY A 397 5.53 -10.92 -16.81
N THR A 398 5.60 -10.28 -17.97
CA THR A 398 4.65 -9.26 -18.41
C THR A 398 4.35 -9.49 -19.89
N HIS A 399 3.45 -10.43 -20.16
CA HIS A 399 2.80 -10.51 -21.47
C HIS A 399 1.32 -10.17 -21.26
N GLU A 400 0.96 -8.92 -21.52
CA GLU A 400 -0.43 -8.56 -21.76
C GLU A 400 -0.86 -9.26 -23.05
N MET A 401 -1.74 -10.26 -22.93
CA MET A 401 -2.42 -10.84 -24.08
C MET A 401 -3.38 -9.79 -24.62
N LYS A 402 -2.91 -8.95 -25.56
CA LYS A 402 -3.80 -8.07 -26.34
C LYS A 402 -4.81 -8.94 -27.06
N GLY A 403 -6.09 -8.79 -26.70
CA GLY A 403 -7.19 -9.57 -27.24
C GLY A 403 -7.23 -9.52 -28.77
N SER A 404 -7.08 -10.67 -29.40
CA SER A 404 -7.47 -10.88 -30.80
C SER A 404 -9.00 -10.82 -30.91
N PRO A 405 -9.56 -10.35 -32.04
CA PRO A 405 -11.00 -10.19 -32.19
C PRO A 405 -11.68 -11.56 -32.20
N ALA A 406 -12.63 -11.75 -31.28
CA ALA A 406 -13.41 -12.98 -31.17
C ALA A 406 -14.11 -13.31 -32.50
N SER A 407 -13.76 -14.44 -33.10
CA SER A 407 -14.53 -15.03 -34.20
C SER A 407 -15.87 -15.51 -33.63
N LYS A 408 -16.95 -14.80 -33.96
CA LYS A 408 -18.31 -15.22 -33.62
C LYS A 408 -18.79 -16.26 -34.62
N ASP A 409 -19.39 -17.34 -34.13
CA ASP A 409 -20.22 -18.18 -34.98
C ASP A 409 -21.49 -17.43 -35.39
N ARG A 410 -22.18 -17.95 -36.41
CA ARG A 410 -23.37 -17.33 -36.99
C ARG A 410 -24.59 -17.30 -36.04
N ASN A 411 -24.45 -17.78 -34.81
CA ASN A 411 -25.50 -17.85 -33.79
C ASN A 411 -25.21 -17.02 -32.52
N GLY A 412 -24.09 -16.29 -32.46
CA GLY A 412 -23.87 -15.27 -31.43
C GLY A 412 -23.44 -15.79 -30.06
N ASN A 413 -23.02 -17.05 -29.93
CA ASN A 413 -22.43 -17.56 -28.69
C ASN A 413 -20.89 -17.44 -28.75
N GLN A 414 -20.26 -17.06 -27.62
CA GLN A 414 -18.81 -17.05 -27.48
C GLN A 414 -18.30 -18.51 -27.44
N LEU A 415 -17.38 -18.85 -28.33
CA LEU A 415 -16.66 -20.14 -28.31
C LEU A 415 -15.76 -20.22 -27.06
N GLN A 416 -15.66 -21.44 -26.51
CA GLN A 416 -15.15 -21.78 -25.18
C GLN A 416 -13.64 -21.50 -24.97
N ASP A 417 -13.29 -20.35 -24.42
CA ASP A 417 -11.91 -20.08 -23.92
C ASP A 417 -11.79 -20.19 -22.37
N ARG A 418 -12.90 -20.48 -21.69
CA ARG A 418 -12.97 -20.61 -20.23
C ARG A 418 -12.32 -21.89 -19.67
N PRO A 419 -12.51 -23.10 -20.25
CA PRO A 419 -11.98 -24.33 -19.66
C PRO A 419 -10.46 -24.46 -19.80
N LEU A 420 -9.89 -23.94 -20.89
CA LEU A 420 -8.43 -23.94 -21.13
C LEU A 420 -7.69 -23.10 -20.07
N ASN A 421 -8.22 -21.93 -19.72
CA ASN A 421 -7.63 -21.08 -18.70
C ASN A 421 -7.71 -21.71 -17.30
N GLU A 422 -8.82 -22.37 -16.96
CA GLU A 422 -8.96 -23.10 -15.68
C GLU A 422 -7.98 -24.27 -15.59
N GLU A 423 -7.80 -25.02 -16.68
CA GLU A 423 -6.86 -26.14 -16.71
C GLU A 423 -5.41 -25.67 -16.60
N VAL A 424 -5.01 -24.63 -17.35
CA VAL A 424 -3.67 -24.04 -17.24
C VAL A 424 -3.39 -23.54 -15.82
N CYS A 425 -4.35 -22.84 -15.19
CA CYS A 425 -4.21 -22.41 -13.80
C CYS A 425 -4.04 -23.59 -12.84
N GLN A 426 -4.81 -24.67 -13.01
CA GLN A 426 -4.69 -25.86 -12.16
C GLN A 426 -3.32 -26.54 -12.31
N ARG A 427 -2.79 -26.64 -13.54
CA ARG A 427 -1.45 -27.19 -13.79
C ARG A 427 -0.36 -26.34 -13.13
N LEU A 428 -0.45 -25.02 -13.22
CA LEU A 428 0.50 -24.11 -12.55
C LEU A 428 0.48 -24.25 -11.03
N VAL A 429 -0.71 -24.41 -10.43
CA VAL A 429 -0.85 -24.66 -8.98
C VAL A 429 -0.20 -25.97 -8.59
N ASN A 430 -0.47 -27.05 -9.34
CA ASN A 430 0.13 -28.35 -9.09
C ASN A 430 1.66 -28.27 -9.19
N LEU A 431 2.19 -27.68 -10.27
CA LEU A 431 3.62 -27.51 -10.48
C LEU A 431 4.28 -26.76 -9.31
N SER A 432 3.69 -25.64 -8.88
CA SER A 432 4.17 -24.89 -7.72
C SER A 432 4.19 -25.74 -6.45
N ALA A 433 3.14 -26.52 -6.20
CA ALA A 433 3.08 -27.40 -5.03
C ALA A 433 4.17 -28.48 -5.02
N HIS A 434 4.45 -29.11 -6.17
CA HIS A 434 5.52 -30.10 -6.29
C HIS A 434 6.89 -29.48 -6.06
N LEU A 435 7.17 -28.31 -6.66
CA LEU A 435 8.46 -27.62 -6.51
C LEU A 435 8.73 -27.14 -5.08
N HIS A 436 7.72 -26.60 -4.39
CA HIS A 436 7.88 -26.22 -2.98
C HIS A 436 8.03 -27.43 -2.06
N SER A 437 7.30 -28.52 -2.31
CA SER A 437 7.44 -29.77 -1.57
C SER A 437 8.85 -30.35 -1.74
N LEU A 438 9.40 -30.27 -2.95
CA LEU A 438 10.78 -30.66 -3.23
C LEU A 438 11.78 -29.79 -2.46
N GLN A 439 11.59 -28.47 -2.45
CA GLN A 439 12.46 -27.52 -1.73
C GLN A 439 12.47 -27.77 -0.21
N VAL A 440 11.33 -28.11 0.39
CA VAL A 440 11.23 -28.46 1.82
C VAL A 440 11.99 -29.75 2.10
N ARG A 441 11.77 -30.80 1.30
CA ARG A 441 12.38 -32.13 1.50
C ARG A 441 13.90 -32.13 1.30
N LEU A 442 14.40 -31.31 0.38
CA LEU A 442 15.84 -31.15 0.17
C LEU A 442 16.52 -30.34 1.28
N ASN A 443 15.74 -29.66 2.14
CA ASN A 443 16.27 -28.81 3.21
C ASN A 443 16.21 -29.42 4.61
N ASP A 444 15.62 -30.61 4.79
CA ASP A 444 15.49 -31.30 6.08
C ASP A 444 16.86 -31.87 6.54
N PRO A 445 17.52 -31.30 7.58
CA PRO A 445 18.83 -31.78 8.03
C PRO A 445 18.75 -32.78 9.19
N LEU A 446 17.56 -33.22 9.62
CA LEU A 446 17.36 -33.72 10.98
C LEU A 446 17.66 -35.20 11.26
N GLU A 447 18.38 -35.93 10.41
CA GLU A 447 18.83 -37.30 10.76
C GLU A 447 20.28 -37.62 10.40
N SER A 448 21.14 -36.60 10.18
CA SER A 448 22.54 -36.80 9.80
C SER A 448 23.56 -36.27 10.84
N ILE A 449 23.20 -36.18 12.12
CA ILE A 449 24.16 -35.95 13.22
C ILE A 449 24.11 -37.12 14.19
#